data_AF-A0A6I9YTM6-F1
#
_entry.id   AF-A0A6I9YTM6-F1
#
_cell.length_a   1.000
_cell.length_b   1.000
_cell.length_c   1.000
_cell.angle_alpha   90.00
_cell.angle_beta   90.00
_cell.angle_gamma   90.00
#
_symmetry.space_group_name_H-M   'P 1'
#
loop_
_entity.id
_entity.type
_entity.pdbx_description
1 polymer ?
#
loop_
_entity_poly.entity_id
_entity_poly.type
_entity_poly.pdbx_seq_one_letter_code
_entity_poly.pdbx_strand_id
1 'polypeptide(L)'
;MAGFPWEGKRGGFKVLVATLSVALVYSYNIDLDHPVIYQGPNNSFFGYSVLEHYYDNTRWVLVGAPKADSKYSASLKSPGAVFKCRVHTNPDRRCTELDMGRANVRGTFCGKTCKEDRDDEWMGVSLARQPTVGGSILACAHRWKNVYYETEYILPHGFCNIIPPNLGLNGKKLMPCYEEYKKKYGEEHGSCQAGIAGFLTEELVIMGAPGSYYWTGTIKVLNLTDNTYFKLKDESMIAKRYIYLGYAVAAGHFSQLMTMDVVGGAPQDGGVGKVYIFRTDRNSGSLIKIFQASGKKVSNPQEKIHFTTMSFHR
;
A
#
# COMPACT_ATOMS: atom_id res chain seq x y z
N MET A 1 79.11 -0.31 -20.79
CA MET A 1 78.09 -0.74 -21.78
C MET A 1 77.29 -1.85 -21.11
N ALA A 2 75.98 -1.87 -20.99
CA ALA A 2 74.90 -1.01 -21.43
C ALA A 2 73.81 -1.07 -20.35
N GLY A 3 73.09 0.03 -20.12
CA GLY A 3 71.92 0.04 -19.24
C GLY A 3 70.71 -0.54 -19.95
N PHE A 4 69.76 -1.09 -19.18
CA PHE A 4 68.33 -1.10 -19.51
C PHE A 4 67.50 -1.14 -18.21
N PRO A 5 66.38 -0.40 -18.12
CA PRO A 5 65.71 -0.09 -16.86
C PRO A 5 64.60 -1.10 -16.55
N TRP A 6 64.54 -1.60 -15.31
CA TRP A 6 63.42 -2.39 -14.80
C TRP A 6 62.43 -1.51 -14.03
N GLU A 7 61.81 -0.56 -14.74
CA GLU A 7 60.80 0.36 -14.18
C GLU A 7 59.41 0.21 -14.82
N GLY A 8 59.11 -0.98 -15.40
CA GLY A 8 57.86 -1.22 -16.14
C GLY A 8 56.82 -2.13 -15.48
N LYS A 9 57.19 -2.92 -14.45
CA LYS A 9 56.32 -4.03 -13.97
C LYS A 9 55.29 -3.64 -12.93
N ARG A 10 55.46 -2.53 -12.20
CA ARG A 10 54.52 -2.09 -11.15
C ARG A 10 53.29 -1.36 -11.69
N GLY A 11 53.43 -0.64 -12.80
CA GLY A 11 52.33 0.07 -13.47
C GLY A 11 51.35 -0.89 -14.13
N GLY A 12 51.87 -1.90 -14.84
CA GLY A 12 51.06 -2.92 -15.51
C GLY A 12 50.18 -3.72 -14.54
N PHE A 13 50.71 -4.12 -13.38
CA PHE A 13 49.94 -4.85 -12.37
C PHE A 13 48.83 -3.98 -11.75
N LYS A 14 49.10 -2.69 -11.51
CA LYS A 14 48.07 -1.74 -11.01
C LYS A 14 46.99 -1.44 -12.05
N VAL A 15 47.36 -1.34 -13.34
CA VAL A 15 46.40 -1.18 -14.44
C VAL A 15 45.58 -2.46 -14.61
N LEU A 16 46.19 -3.64 -14.52
CA LEU A 16 45.49 -4.93 -14.60
C LEU A 16 44.50 -5.10 -13.43
N VAL A 17 44.94 -4.80 -12.20
CA VAL A 17 44.08 -4.81 -11.01
C VAL A 17 42.97 -3.76 -11.14
N ALA A 18 43.25 -2.56 -11.65
CA ALA A 18 42.24 -1.53 -11.90
C ALA A 18 41.24 -1.97 -12.98
N THR A 19 41.66 -2.60 -14.08
CA THR A 19 40.74 -3.17 -15.08
C THR A 19 39.93 -4.36 -14.56
N LEU A 20 40.52 -5.22 -13.72
CA LEU A 20 39.82 -6.30 -13.02
C LEU A 20 38.85 -5.76 -11.95
N SER A 21 39.13 -4.59 -11.38
CA SER A 21 38.25 -3.89 -10.44
C SER A 21 37.17 -3.07 -11.15
N VAL A 22 37.41 -2.58 -12.36
CA VAL A 22 36.41 -1.87 -13.20
C VAL A 22 35.45 -2.86 -13.87
N ALA A 23 35.84 -4.13 -13.98
CA ALA A 23 34.90 -5.25 -14.09
C ALA A 23 34.20 -5.56 -12.75
N LEU A 24 33.96 -4.51 -11.93
CA LEU A 24 32.85 -4.43 -10.98
C LEU A 24 31.61 -4.83 -11.75
N VAL A 25 31.31 -6.11 -11.64
CA VAL A 25 30.21 -6.78 -12.31
C VAL A 25 28.96 -5.98 -11.98
N TYR A 26 28.36 -5.35 -12.99
CA TYR A 26 26.95 -4.97 -12.93
C TYR A 26 26.16 -6.28 -12.92
N SER A 27 26.24 -7.04 -11.82
CA SER A 27 25.49 -8.27 -11.63
C SER A 27 24.06 -7.86 -11.27
N TYR A 28 23.27 -7.59 -12.28
CA TYR A 28 21.82 -7.61 -12.18
C TYR A 28 21.33 -8.99 -12.62
N ASN A 29 20.46 -9.61 -11.82
CA ASN A 29 19.96 -10.98 -12.03
C ASN A 29 18.48 -11.01 -12.44
N ILE A 30 17.95 -9.89 -12.96
CA ILE A 30 16.61 -9.79 -13.51
C ILE A 30 16.70 -10.05 -15.01
N ASP A 31 16.01 -11.09 -15.48
CA ASP A 31 15.90 -11.41 -16.90
C ASP A 31 14.96 -10.40 -17.60
N LEU A 32 15.52 -9.62 -18.52
CA LEU A 32 14.78 -8.65 -19.32
C LEU A 32 14.37 -9.20 -20.69
N ASP A 33 14.95 -10.32 -21.13
CA ASP A 33 14.74 -10.91 -22.45
C ASP A 33 13.49 -11.82 -22.45
N HIS A 34 13.17 -12.44 -21.32
CA HIS A 34 12.02 -13.35 -21.18
C HIS A 34 10.98 -12.90 -20.14
N PRO A 35 10.41 -11.68 -20.25
CA PRO A 35 9.39 -11.23 -19.32
C PRO A 35 8.06 -11.97 -19.53
N VAL A 36 7.37 -12.25 -18.43
CA VAL A 36 5.97 -12.71 -18.46
C VAL A 36 5.06 -11.49 -18.43
N ILE A 37 4.34 -11.25 -19.53
CA ILE A 37 3.45 -10.09 -19.68
C ILE A 37 2.00 -10.54 -19.50
N TYR A 38 1.34 -10.00 -18.47
CA TYR A 38 -0.09 -10.12 -18.25
C TYR A 38 -0.82 -8.89 -18.78
N GLN A 39 -1.84 -9.11 -19.60
CA GLN A 39 -2.70 -8.04 -20.12
C GLN A 39 -4.04 -8.06 -19.41
N GLY A 40 -4.53 -6.87 -19.06
CA GLY A 40 -5.83 -6.67 -18.45
C GLY A 40 -6.77 -5.82 -19.30
N PRO A 41 -7.97 -5.51 -18.80
CA PRO A 41 -8.95 -4.72 -19.54
C PRO A 41 -8.45 -3.31 -19.84
N ASN A 42 -8.75 -2.79 -21.04
CA ASN A 42 -8.39 -1.42 -21.43
C ASN A 42 -9.08 -0.38 -20.52
N ASN A 43 -8.41 0.75 -20.29
CA ASN A 43 -8.91 1.88 -19.48
C ASN A 43 -9.27 1.55 -18.02
N SER A 44 -8.89 0.37 -17.52
CA SER A 44 -9.22 -0.09 -16.16
C SER A 44 -8.19 0.27 -15.09
N PHE A 45 -7.05 0.86 -15.52
CA PHE A 45 -5.85 1.04 -14.71
C PHE A 45 -5.30 -0.30 -14.16
N PHE A 46 -5.44 -1.37 -14.93
CA PHE A 46 -4.80 -2.65 -14.63
C PHE A 46 -3.29 -2.47 -14.47
N GLY A 47 -2.76 -2.87 -13.31
CA GLY A 47 -1.35 -2.67 -12.95
C GLY A 47 -1.11 -1.50 -12.00
N TYR A 48 -2.16 -0.79 -11.56
CA TYR A 48 -2.03 0.29 -10.58
C TYR A 48 -1.39 -0.20 -9.27
N SER A 49 -1.74 -1.42 -8.83
CA SER A 49 -1.04 -2.12 -7.77
C SER A 49 -0.78 -3.57 -8.18
N VAL A 50 0.35 -4.13 -7.72
CA VAL A 50 0.77 -5.49 -8.05
C VAL A 50 1.29 -6.17 -6.79
N LEU A 51 0.97 -7.44 -6.62
CA LEU A 51 1.36 -8.22 -5.45
C LEU A 51 1.58 -9.69 -5.83
N GLU A 52 2.70 -10.26 -5.41
CA GLU A 52 2.94 -11.70 -5.53
C GLU A 52 2.24 -12.44 -4.40
N HIS A 53 1.66 -13.60 -4.72
CA HIS A 53 1.01 -14.46 -3.75
C HIS A 53 1.32 -15.93 -3.99
N TYR A 54 1.55 -16.65 -2.90
CA TYR A 54 1.79 -18.08 -2.90
C TYR A 54 0.90 -18.75 -1.87
N TYR A 55 0.13 -19.74 -2.34
CA TYR A 55 -0.73 -20.57 -1.52
C TYR A 55 -0.92 -21.92 -2.21
N ASP A 56 -0.84 -23.00 -1.44
CA ASP A 56 -1.09 -24.38 -1.89
C ASP A 56 -0.37 -24.73 -3.22
N ASN A 57 0.96 -24.58 -3.20
CA ASN A 57 1.84 -24.80 -4.36
C ASN A 57 1.51 -24.00 -5.63
N THR A 58 0.65 -22.98 -5.51
CA THR A 58 0.25 -22.14 -6.63
C THR A 58 0.78 -20.72 -6.45
N ARG A 59 1.53 -20.26 -7.46
CA ARG A 59 2.03 -18.89 -7.56
C ARG A 59 1.06 -18.03 -8.38
N TRP A 60 0.70 -16.90 -7.81
CA TRP A 60 -0.20 -15.91 -8.39
C TRP A 60 0.47 -14.55 -8.42
N VAL A 61 0.18 -13.80 -9.48
CA VAL A 61 0.32 -12.35 -9.49
C VAL A 61 -1.08 -11.77 -9.32
N LEU A 62 -1.27 -10.98 -8.28
CA LEU A 62 -2.48 -10.21 -8.05
C LEU A 62 -2.29 -8.80 -8.57
N VAL A 63 -3.29 -8.30 -9.29
CA VAL A 63 -3.20 -7.00 -9.97
C VAL A 63 -4.45 -6.17 -9.67
N GLY A 64 -4.26 -4.99 -9.10
CA GLY A 64 -5.33 -4.02 -8.92
C GLY A 64 -5.64 -3.26 -10.21
N ALA A 65 -6.93 -3.04 -10.45
CA ALA A 65 -7.45 -2.25 -11.56
C ALA A 65 -8.57 -1.34 -11.04
N PRO A 66 -8.24 -0.19 -10.42
CA PRO A 66 -9.20 0.67 -9.72
C PRO A 66 -10.34 1.25 -10.57
N LYS A 67 -10.19 1.24 -11.90
CA LYS A 67 -11.20 1.74 -12.85
C LYS A 67 -11.85 0.61 -13.66
N ALA A 68 -11.60 -0.64 -13.33
CA ALA A 68 -12.25 -1.77 -13.99
C ALA A 68 -13.76 -1.77 -13.71
N ASP A 69 -14.53 -2.09 -14.74
CA ASP A 69 -15.87 -2.63 -14.55
C ASP A 69 -15.75 -4.06 -14.00
N SER A 70 -16.70 -4.45 -13.16
CA SER A 70 -16.66 -5.71 -12.43
C SER A 70 -17.80 -6.62 -12.87
N LYS A 71 -17.48 -7.87 -13.23
CA LYS A 71 -18.51 -8.86 -13.60
C LYS A 71 -19.36 -9.29 -12.41
N TYR A 72 -18.84 -9.14 -11.19
CA TYR A 72 -19.53 -9.43 -9.92
C TYR A 72 -20.32 -8.23 -9.39
N SER A 73 -20.19 -7.07 -10.04
CA SER A 73 -20.81 -5.82 -9.63
C SER A 73 -21.30 -5.03 -10.84
N ALA A 74 -21.97 -5.72 -11.78
CA ALA A 74 -22.35 -5.19 -13.09
C ALA A 74 -23.34 -4.01 -13.05
N SER A 75 -24.06 -3.83 -11.93
CA SER A 75 -24.98 -2.71 -11.74
C SER A 75 -24.29 -1.43 -11.23
N LEU A 76 -22.99 -1.49 -10.93
CA LEU A 76 -22.20 -0.38 -10.39
C LEU A 76 -21.27 0.19 -11.46
N LYS A 77 -21.00 1.49 -11.37
CA LYS A 77 -20.16 2.21 -12.32
C LYS A 77 -18.69 2.13 -11.91
N SER A 78 -17.89 1.41 -12.69
CA SER A 78 -16.43 1.30 -12.55
C SER A 78 -15.95 1.17 -11.08
N PRO A 79 -16.47 0.19 -10.32
CA PRO A 79 -16.12 0.02 -8.90
C PRO A 79 -14.65 -0.38 -8.69
N GLY A 80 -13.96 -0.81 -9.75
CA GLY A 80 -12.63 -1.38 -9.67
C GLY A 80 -12.66 -2.84 -9.22
N ALA A 81 -11.57 -3.53 -9.53
CA ALA A 81 -11.44 -4.95 -9.30
C ALA A 81 -9.98 -5.34 -9.00
N VAL A 82 -9.82 -6.54 -8.43
CA VAL A 82 -8.53 -7.21 -8.29
C VAL A 82 -8.55 -8.42 -9.22
N PHE A 83 -7.51 -8.61 -10.00
CA PHE A 83 -7.33 -9.74 -10.89
C PHE A 83 -6.28 -10.70 -10.32
N LYS A 84 -6.44 -11.99 -10.59
CA LYS A 84 -5.45 -13.02 -10.29
C LYS A 84 -4.96 -13.67 -11.59
N CYS A 85 -3.65 -13.74 -11.73
CA CYS A 85 -2.97 -14.32 -12.89
C CYS A 85 -2.07 -15.45 -12.38
N ARG A 86 -2.27 -16.68 -12.86
CA ARG A 86 -1.42 -17.80 -12.45
C ARG A 86 -0.07 -17.73 -13.17
N VAL A 87 1.02 -18.02 -12.48
CA VAL A 87 2.40 -17.87 -13.02
C VAL A 87 2.78 -19.00 -13.99
N HIS A 88 2.74 -20.26 -13.56
CA HIS A 88 3.26 -21.37 -14.38
C HIS A 88 2.20 -22.02 -15.28
N THR A 89 1.10 -22.52 -14.72
CA THR A 89 0.05 -23.23 -15.48
C THR A 89 -0.94 -22.26 -16.10
N ASN A 90 -0.43 -21.36 -16.95
CA ASN A 90 -1.17 -20.30 -17.63
C ASN A 90 -0.53 -19.90 -18.97
N PRO A 91 -0.53 -20.79 -19.97
CA PRO A 91 0.12 -20.54 -21.26
C PRO A 91 -0.47 -19.30 -21.97
N ASP A 92 -1.78 -19.07 -21.81
CA ASP A 92 -2.47 -17.93 -22.41
C ASP A 92 -2.29 -16.62 -21.64
N ARG A 93 -1.54 -16.64 -20.53
CA ARG A 93 -1.28 -15.48 -19.65
C ARG A 93 -2.58 -14.76 -19.26
N ARG A 94 -3.66 -15.51 -19.04
CA ARG A 94 -4.97 -14.98 -18.71
C ARG A 94 -5.03 -14.58 -17.24
N CYS A 95 -5.66 -13.44 -16.99
CA CYS A 95 -5.98 -12.96 -15.66
C CYS A 95 -7.49 -13.02 -15.46
N THR A 96 -7.92 -13.48 -14.29
CA THR A 96 -9.35 -13.57 -13.96
C THR A 96 -9.67 -12.62 -12.82
N GLU A 97 -10.79 -11.93 -12.91
CA GLU A 97 -11.29 -11.12 -11.79
C GLU A 97 -11.50 -12.01 -10.56
N LEU A 98 -11.00 -11.54 -9.41
CA LEU A 98 -11.19 -12.13 -8.10
C LEU A 98 -12.55 -11.69 -7.53
N ASP A 99 -13.41 -12.67 -7.26
CA ASP A 99 -14.64 -12.42 -6.52
C ASP A 99 -14.33 -12.20 -5.03
N MET A 100 -14.88 -11.13 -4.47
CA MET A 100 -14.70 -10.73 -3.08
C MET A 100 -16.03 -10.72 -2.30
N GLY A 101 -17.11 -11.27 -2.87
CA GLY A 101 -18.42 -11.32 -2.20
C GLY A 101 -18.97 -9.93 -1.85
N ARG A 102 -18.71 -8.93 -2.71
CA ARG A 102 -19.14 -7.54 -2.50
C ARG A 102 -20.54 -7.32 -3.03
N ALA A 103 -21.30 -6.40 -2.42
CA ALA A 103 -22.70 -6.17 -2.76
C ALA A 103 -22.86 -5.53 -4.15
N ASN A 104 -23.67 -6.10 -5.03
CA ASN A 104 -23.86 -5.59 -6.40
C ASN A 104 -24.77 -4.33 -6.46
N VAL A 105 -25.40 -3.91 -5.36
CA VAL A 105 -26.44 -2.88 -5.39
C VAL A 105 -26.05 -1.67 -4.53
N ARG A 106 -26.16 -0.47 -5.11
CA ARG A 106 -25.97 0.80 -4.41
C ARG A 106 -27.03 0.96 -3.32
N GLY A 107 -26.63 1.46 -2.16
CA GLY A 107 -27.54 1.71 -1.03
C GLY A 107 -27.74 0.50 -0.11
N THR A 108 -26.99 -0.58 -0.27
CA THR A 108 -27.01 -1.73 0.64
C THR A 108 -26.61 -1.27 2.05
N PHE A 109 -27.38 -1.66 3.07
CA PHE A 109 -27.07 -1.30 4.44
C PHE A 109 -25.80 -2.01 4.93
N CYS A 110 -24.88 -1.23 5.51
CA CYS A 110 -23.60 -1.71 6.05
C CYS A 110 -23.47 -1.48 7.56
N GLY A 111 -24.52 -0.96 8.20
CA GLY A 111 -24.56 -0.55 9.60
C GLY A 111 -25.75 0.37 9.87
N LYS A 112 -25.94 0.82 11.12
CA LYS A 112 -27.11 1.63 11.51
C LYS A 112 -27.22 2.95 10.74
N THR A 113 -26.10 3.60 10.48
CA THR A 113 -26.01 4.88 9.76
C THR A 113 -25.11 4.76 8.54
N CYS A 114 -25.20 3.62 7.85
CA CYS A 114 -24.34 3.25 6.74
C CYS A 114 -25.15 2.68 5.56
N LYS A 115 -25.06 3.35 4.42
CA LYS A 115 -25.50 2.83 3.12
C LYS A 115 -24.32 2.88 2.16
N GLU A 116 -23.97 1.74 1.62
CA GLU A 116 -22.80 1.55 0.78
C GLU A 116 -23.03 2.09 -0.64
N ASP A 117 -22.14 2.95 -1.11
CA ASP A 117 -22.03 3.33 -2.51
C ASP A 117 -20.63 3.02 -3.04
N ARG A 118 -20.61 2.10 -4.01
CA ARG A 118 -19.42 1.50 -4.59
C ARG A 118 -19.11 2.03 -5.99
N ASP A 119 -19.88 2.98 -6.50
CA ASP A 119 -19.57 3.63 -7.77
C ASP A 119 -18.26 4.40 -7.62
N ASP A 120 -17.31 4.15 -8.53
CA ASP A 120 -15.98 4.75 -8.50
C ASP A 120 -15.24 4.59 -7.14
N GLU A 121 -15.42 3.46 -6.44
CA GLU A 121 -14.78 3.22 -5.13
C GLU A 121 -13.25 2.99 -5.20
N TRP A 122 -12.73 2.68 -6.39
CA TRP A 122 -11.31 2.43 -6.67
C TRP A 122 -10.75 1.17 -6.01
N MET A 123 -11.48 0.06 -6.07
CA MET A 123 -10.98 -1.20 -5.54
C MET A 123 -9.72 -1.69 -6.25
N GLY A 124 -8.71 -2.07 -5.47
CA GLY A 124 -7.38 -2.43 -5.98
C GLY A 124 -6.42 -1.25 -6.07
N VAL A 125 -6.74 -0.10 -5.45
CA VAL A 125 -5.80 1.04 -5.37
C VAL A 125 -4.53 0.67 -4.60
N SER A 126 -4.66 -0.19 -3.59
CA SER A 126 -3.53 -0.72 -2.83
C SER A 126 -3.73 -2.19 -2.53
N LEU A 127 -2.63 -2.96 -2.61
CA LEU A 127 -2.55 -4.37 -2.26
C LEU A 127 -1.39 -4.60 -1.30
N ALA A 128 -1.57 -5.46 -0.29
CA ALA A 128 -0.48 -5.90 0.59
C ALA A 128 -0.68 -7.37 0.99
N ARG A 129 0.40 -8.14 1.07
CA ARG A 129 0.39 -9.54 1.53
C ARG A 129 0.97 -9.62 2.93
N GLN A 130 0.32 -10.41 3.78
CA GLN A 130 0.86 -10.76 5.09
C GLN A 130 2.14 -11.60 4.92
N PRO A 131 3.25 -11.28 5.59
CA PRO A 131 4.54 -11.91 5.38
C PRO A 131 4.66 -13.28 6.09
N THR A 132 3.64 -14.13 5.97
CA THR A 132 3.56 -15.46 6.58
C THR A 132 3.30 -16.55 5.52
N VAL A 133 3.54 -17.80 5.89
CA VAL A 133 3.19 -18.95 5.04
C VAL A 133 1.69 -18.98 4.86
N GLY A 134 1.23 -18.91 3.61
CA GLY A 134 -0.18 -18.74 3.31
C GLY A 134 -0.74 -17.45 3.92
N GLY A 135 -0.01 -16.33 3.82
CA GLY A 135 -0.48 -15.05 4.30
C GLY A 135 -1.76 -14.55 3.61
N SER A 136 -2.60 -13.86 4.37
CA SER A 136 -3.78 -13.18 3.82
C SER A 136 -3.38 -11.95 2.99
N ILE A 137 -4.32 -11.40 2.22
CA ILE A 137 -4.09 -10.24 1.36
C ILE A 137 -5.03 -9.11 1.77
N LEU A 138 -4.50 -7.90 1.88
CA LEU A 138 -5.29 -6.68 2.00
C LEU A 138 -5.53 -6.10 0.61
N ALA A 139 -6.78 -5.79 0.28
CA ALA A 139 -7.15 -5.00 -0.89
C ALA A 139 -8.05 -3.84 -0.49
N CYS A 140 -7.80 -2.64 -1.00
CA CYS A 140 -8.53 -1.44 -0.58
C CYS A 140 -9.16 -0.65 -1.73
N ALA A 141 -10.13 0.17 -1.35
CA ALA A 141 -10.96 1.06 -2.15
C ALA A 141 -11.14 2.39 -1.40
N HIS A 142 -10.15 3.27 -1.50
CA HIS A 142 -10.10 4.53 -0.73
C HIS A 142 -11.20 5.55 -1.09
N ARG A 143 -11.94 5.35 -2.19
CA ARG A 143 -13.05 6.23 -2.61
C ARG A 143 -14.42 5.63 -2.34
N TRP A 144 -14.48 4.51 -1.63
CA TRP A 144 -15.72 3.96 -1.14
C TRP A 144 -16.48 4.98 -0.28
N LYS A 145 -17.81 5.06 -0.47
CA LYS A 145 -18.66 6.10 0.12
C LYS A 145 -19.73 5.50 1.01
N ASN A 146 -20.00 6.20 2.12
CA ASN A 146 -21.25 6.10 2.85
C ASN A 146 -22.21 7.20 2.36
N VAL A 147 -23.36 6.78 1.83
CA VAL A 147 -24.42 7.65 1.29
C VAL A 147 -25.67 7.67 2.16
N TYR A 148 -25.58 7.23 3.43
CA TYR A 148 -26.72 7.26 4.36
C TYR A 148 -27.30 8.67 4.53
N TYR A 149 -26.44 9.69 4.52
CA TYR A 149 -26.79 11.10 4.65
C TYR A 149 -26.67 11.86 3.32
N GLU A 150 -26.91 11.22 2.17
CA GLU A 150 -26.62 11.78 0.84
C GLU A 150 -27.29 13.13 0.54
N THR A 151 -28.38 13.48 1.25
CA THR A 151 -29.01 14.80 1.16
C THR A 151 -28.17 15.93 1.75
N GLU A 152 -27.25 15.63 2.67
CA GLU A 152 -26.36 16.59 3.33
C GLU A 152 -24.90 16.37 2.87
N TYR A 153 -24.39 15.14 3.01
CA TYR A 153 -23.00 14.80 2.75
C TYR A 153 -22.86 13.38 2.19
N ILE A 154 -21.94 13.22 1.23
CA ILE A 154 -21.39 11.92 0.84
C ILE A 154 -20.06 11.77 1.58
N LEU A 155 -19.92 10.71 2.36
CA LEU A 155 -18.77 10.50 3.24
C LEU A 155 -17.81 9.47 2.66
N PRO A 156 -16.68 9.87 2.06
CA PRO A 156 -15.70 8.94 1.50
C PRO A 156 -14.85 8.35 2.63
N HIS A 157 -15.40 7.38 3.36
CA HIS A 157 -14.70 6.71 4.46
C HIS A 157 -13.54 5.82 3.95
N GLY A 158 -13.64 5.30 2.73
CA GLY A 158 -12.77 4.24 2.25
C GLY A 158 -13.16 2.87 2.82
N PHE A 159 -12.66 1.83 2.16
CA PHE A 159 -12.98 0.43 2.46
C PHE A 159 -11.77 -0.45 2.18
N CYS A 160 -11.57 -1.49 2.98
CA CYS A 160 -10.61 -2.54 2.69
C CYS A 160 -11.21 -3.92 2.96
N ASN A 161 -10.63 -4.95 2.34
CA ASN A 161 -11.00 -6.34 2.55
C ASN A 161 -9.75 -7.17 2.82
N ILE A 162 -9.76 -7.97 3.88
CA ILE A 162 -8.74 -8.99 4.12
C ILE A 162 -9.21 -10.26 3.44
N ILE A 163 -8.62 -10.55 2.30
CA ILE A 163 -8.88 -11.70 1.46
C ILE A 163 -8.11 -12.90 2.03
N PRO A 164 -8.77 -14.06 2.22
CA PRO A 164 -8.11 -15.24 2.75
C PRO A 164 -7.05 -15.77 1.77
N PRO A 165 -6.09 -16.58 2.26
CA PRO A 165 -4.96 -17.06 1.46
C PRO A 165 -5.37 -17.88 0.24
N ASN A 166 -6.50 -18.59 0.31
CA ASN A 166 -7.05 -19.36 -0.80
C ASN A 166 -7.77 -18.51 -1.86
N LEU A 167 -7.78 -17.18 -1.71
CA LEU A 167 -8.49 -16.24 -2.60
C LEU A 167 -10.00 -16.53 -2.70
N GLY A 168 -10.59 -17.01 -1.60
CA GLY A 168 -12.02 -17.28 -1.48
C GLY A 168 -12.85 -16.03 -1.15
N LEU A 169 -14.18 -16.20 -1.16
CA LEU A 169 -15.18 -15.13 -0.99
C LEU A 169 -15.28 -14.59 0.44
N ASN A 170 -14.85 -15.37 1.43
CA ASN A 170 -15.08 -15.12 2.86
C ASN A 170 -14.02 -14.16 3.44
N GLY A 171 -13.85 -13.01 2.81
CA GLY A 171 -12.95 -11.96 3.28
C GLY A 171 -13.52 -11.16 4.46
N LYS A 172 -12.63 -10.63 5.31
CA LYS A 172 -12.99 -9.72 6.40
C LYS A 172 -13.05 -8.29 5.87
N LYS A 173 -14.27 -7.75 5.79
CA LYS A 173 -14.53 -6.35 5.41
C LYS A 173 -14.09 -5.40 6.51
N LEU A 174 -13.42 -4.31 6.14
CA LEU A 174 -12.91 -3.28 7.03
C LEU A 174 -13.42 -1.91 6.59
N MET A 175 -14.09 -1.21 7.50
CA MET A 175 -14.52 0.19 7.36
C MET A 175 -13.88 1.01 8.49
N PRO A 176 -12.56 1.29 8.43
CA PRO A 176 -11.80 1.80 9.58
C PRO A 176 -12.15 3.24 10.00
N CYS A 177 -12.92 3.93 9.17
CA CYS A 177 -13.35 5.31 9.38
C CYS A 177 -14.86 5.47 9.57
N TYR A 178 -15.61 4.36 9.54
CA TYR A 178 -17.03 4.38 9.86
C TYR A 178 -17.22 4.35 11.38
N GLU A 179 -17.98 5.33 11.87
CA GLU A 179 -18.48 5.39 13.25
C GLU A 179 -19.97 5.75 13.19
N GLU A 180 -20.77 5.13 14.08
CA GLU A 180 -22.22 5.36 14.08
C GLU A 180 -22.53 6.83 14.38
N TYR A 181 -23.52 7.39 13.67
CA TYR A 181 -24.05 8.76 13.86
C TYR A 181 -23.07 9.91 13.59
N LYS A 182 -21.87 9.63 13.07
CA LYS A 182 -20.94 10.65 12.58
C LYS A 182 -21.28 11.04 11.14
N LYS A 183 -21.57 12.32 10.90
CA LYS A 183 -22.01 12.83 9.57
C LYS A 183 -21.25 14.02 9.00
N LYS A 184 -20.30 14.59 9.75
CA LYS A 184 -19.58 15.79 9.31
C LYS A 184 -18.46 15.42 8.34
N TYR A 185 -18.46 16.01 7.14
CA TYR A 185 -17.52 15.67 6.08
C TYR A 185 -16.03 15.89 6.44
N GLY A 186 -15.68 17.07 6.95
CA GLY A 186 -14.28 17.43 7.21
C GLY A 186 -13.79 17.06 8.60
N GLU A 187 -14.67 16.94 9.59
CA GLU A 187 -14.27 16.64 10.97
C GLU A 187 -13.98 15.14 11.13
N GLU A 188 -13.06 14.82 12.04
CA GLU A 188 -12.71 13.45 12.42
C GLU A 188 -12.35 12.57 11.21
N HIS A 189 -13.26 11.69 10.79
CA HIS A 189 -13.03 10.70 9.74
C HIS A 189 -14.06 10.75 8.60
N GLY A 190 -14.90 11.78 8.50
CA GLY A 190 -15.98 11.84 7.51
C GLY A 190 -15.51 11.80 6.05
N SER A 191 -14.31 12.30 5.76
CA SER A 191 -13.66 12.26 4.44
C SER A 191 -12.35 11.48 4.47
N CYS A 192 -12.22 10.53 5.38
CA CYS A 192 -10.99 9.82 5.71
C CYS A 192 -10.23 9.20 4.53
N GLN A 193 -10.93 8.59 3.57
CA GLN A 193 -10.36 7.86 2.44
C GLN A 193 -9.32 6.81 2.84
N ALA A 194 -9.65 5.99 3.85
CA ALA A 194 -8.75 4.95 4.31
C ALA A 194 -8.45 3.92 3.22
N GLY A 195 -7.20 3.48 3.17
CA GLY A 195 -6.76 2.44 2.23
C GLY A 195 -6.28 2.99 0.89
N ILE A 196 -5.95 4.29 0.80
CA ILE A 196 -5.19 4.81 -0.36
C ILE A 196 -3.82 4.13 -0.46
N ALA A 197 -3.23 3.83 0.70
CA ALA A 197 -2.07 3.01 0.89
C ALA A 197 -2.37 2.00 1.99
N GLY A 198 -1.85 0.78 1.84
CA GLY A 198 -2.07 -0.32 2.77
C GLY A 198 -0.79 -1.11 2.98
N PHE A 199 -0.55 -1.56 4.21
CA PHE A 199 0.54 -2.45 4.57
C PHE A 199 0.01 -3.51 5.54
N LEU A 200 0.46 -4.75 5.39
CA LEU A 200 0.00 -5.88 6.19
C LEU A 200 1.21 -6.55 6.84
N THR A 201 1.27 -6.51 8.16
CA THR A 201 2.26 -7.24 8.96
C THR A 201 1.64 -8.55 9.46
N GLU A 202 2.40 -9.34 10.23
CA GLU A 202 1.87 -10.57 10.83
C GLU A 202 0.64 -10.31 11.72
N GLU A 203 0.65 -9.21 12.48
CA GLU A 203 -0.40 -8.91 13.47
C GLU A 203 -1.21 -7.65 13.17
N LEU A 204 -0.73 -6.76 12.30
CA LEU A 204 -1.31 -5.44 12.08
C LEU A 204 -1.72 -5.21 10.63
N VAL A 205 -2.91 -4.65 10.44
CA VAL A 205 -3.34 -4.00 9.19
C VAL A 205 -3.12 -2.50 9.34
N ILE A 206 -2.36 -1.91 8.42
CA ILE A 206 -2.00 -0.51 8.43
C ILE A 206 -2.60 0.14 7.19
N MET A 207 -3.43 1.16 7.37
CA MET A 207 -4.13 1.85 6.31
C MET A 207 -3.89 3.35 6.41
N GLY A 208 -3.43 3.94 5.31
CA GLY A 208 -3.31 5.37 5.15
C GLY A 208 -4.68 6.04 5.01
N ALA A 209 -4.91 7.15 5.70
CA ALA A 209 -6.20 7.85 5.77
C ALA A 209 -6.03 9.38 5.64
N PRO A 210 -5.59 9.88 4.48
CA PRO A 210 -5.14 11.26 4.28
C PRO A 210 -6.23 12.33 4.46
N GLY A 211 -7.51 11.99 4.31
CA GLY A 211 -8.60 12.95 4.42
C GLY A 211 -9.16 13.15 5.83
N SER A 212 -8.64 12.43 6.82
CA SER A 212 -9.06 12.63 8.22
C SER A 212 -8.69 14.03 8.72
N TYR A 213 -9.53 14.61 9.58
CA TYR A 213 -9.34 15.89 10.24
C TYR A 213 -9.03 17.05 9.26
N TYR A 214 -9.94 17.37 8.33
CA TYR A 214 -9.73 18.40 7.30
C TYR A 214 -8.40 18.20 6.55
N TRP A 215 -8.18 16.95 6.14
CA TRP A 215 -6.99 16.54 5.41
C TRP A 215 -5.66 16.71 6.16
N THR A 216 -5.67 16.80 7.50
CA THR A 216 -4.45 16.48 8.25
C THR A 216 -3.96 15.09 7.88
N GLY A 217 -4.89 14.14 7.79
CA GLY A 217 -4.61 12.74 7.58
C GLY A 217 -4.23 12.00 8.87
N THR A 218 -4.26 10.69 8.80
CA THR A 218 -3.88 9.79 9.89
C THR A 218 -3.48 8.42 9.34
N ILE A 219 -3.08 7.52 10.23
CA ILE A 219 -2.82 6.11 9.92
C ILE A 219 -3.74 5.27 10.79
N LYS A 220 -4.60 4.47 10.15
CA LYS A 220 -5.49 3.52 10.83
C LYS A 220 -4.76 2.19 10.97
N VAL A 221 -4.43 1.82 12.20
CA VAL A 221 -3.70 0.58 12.50
C VAL A 221 -4.63 -0.33 13.30
N LEU A 222 -5.01 -1.46 12.71
CA LEU A 222 -5.84 -2.50 13.32
C LEU A 222 -4.94 -3.63 13.81
N ASN A 223 -5.04 -3.98 15.09
CA ASN A 223 -4.53 -5.23 15.63
C ASN A 223 -5.46 -6.38 15.26
N LEU A 224 -4.96 -7.37 14.53
CA LEU A 224 -5.72 -8.53 14.07
C LEU A 224 -6.09 -9.48 15.21
N THR A 225 -5.27 -9.55 16.26
CA THR A 225 -5.46 -10.44 17.42
C THR A 225 -6.64 -9.96 18.27
N ASP A 226 -6.62 -8.69 18.66
CA ASP A 226 -7.63 -8.12 19.57
C ASP A 226 -8.79 -7.45 18.82
N ASN A 227 -8.67 -7.31 17.50
CA ASN A 227 -9.60 -6.57 16.65
C ASN A 227 -9.82 -5.11 17.09
N THR A 228 -8.76 -4.47 17.61
CA THR A 228 -8.78 -3.09 18.13
C THR A 228 -7.91 -2.16 17.27
N TYR A 229 -8.30 -0.89 17.20
CA TYR A 229 -7.54 0.14 16.48
C TYR A 229 -6.64 0.92 17.44
N PHE A 230 -5.38 1.12 17.04
CA PHE A 230 -4.51 2.09 17.69
C PHE A 230 -4.94 3.51 17.33
N LYS A 231 -4.90 4.41 18.32
CA LYS A 231 -5.27 5.81 18.15
C LYS A 231 -4.02 6.69 18.08
N LEU A 232 -3.93 7.54 17.05
CA LEU A 232 -2.93 8.59 17.01
C LEU A 232 -3.33 9.71 17.98
N LYS A 233 -2.56 9.89 19.06
CA LYS A 233 -2.78 10.92 20.08
C LYS A 233 -1.66 11.96 20.03
N ASP A 234 -1.61 12.73 18.95
CA ASP A 234 -0.68 13.85 18.81
C ASP A 234 -1.48 15.11 18.43
N GLU A 235 -1.88 15.87 19.44
CA GLU A 235 -2.68 17.10 19.26
C GLU A 235 -1.96 18.13 18.38
N SER A 236 -0.63 18.21 18.46
CA SER A 236 0.17 19.12 17.64
C SER A 236 0.12 18.76 16.16
N MET A 237 0.02 17.47 15.84
CA MET A 237 -0.18 16.99 14.47
C MET A 237 -1.62 17.19 14.02
N ILE A 238 -2.59 16.83 14.87
CA ILE A 238 -4.03 16.95 14.57
C ILE A 238 -4.42 18.41 14.30
N ALA A 239 -3.72 19.36 14.94
CA ALA A 239 -3.93 20.79 14.70
C ALA A 239 -3.49 21.27 13.31
N LYS A 240 -2.57 20.57 12.63
CA LYS A 240 -2.17 20.89 11.25
C LYS A 240 -3.29 20.52 10.30
N ARG A 241 -3.52 21.26 9.22
CA ARG A 241 -4.50 20.88 8.18
C ARG A 241 -3.80 20.68 6.84
N TYR A 242 -4.41 19.89 5.96
CA TYR A 242 -3.97 19.68 4.58
C TYR A 242 -2.54 19.14 4.41
N ILE A 243 -2.05 18.31 5.34
CA ILE A 243 -0.71 17.70 5.23
C ILE A 243 -0.72 16.29 4.59
N TYR A 244 -1.91 15.67 4.51
CA TYR A 244 -2.17 14.36 3.91
C TYR A 244 -1.38 13.22 4.54
N LEU A 245 -1.24 13.21 5.87
CA LEU A 245 -0.60 12.10 6.59
C LEU A 245 -1.31 10.77 6.26
N GLY A 246 -0.51 9.75 5.94
CA GLY A 246 -1.03 8.45 5.51
C GLY A 246 -1.24 8.37 4.00
N TYR A 247 -0.72 9.31 3.21
CA TYR A 247 -0.71 9.16 1.74
C TYR A 247 0.09 7.92 1.31
N ALA A 248 1.16 7.61 2.03
CA ALA A 248 1.94 6.38 1.91
C ALA A 248 2.19 5.80 3.31
N VAL A 249 2.25 4.47 3.42
CA VAL A 249 2.49 3.78 4.69
C VAL A 249 3.48 2.63 4.50
N ALA A 250 4.25 2.35 5.54
CA ALA A 250 5.13 1.18 5.65
C ALA A 250 5.25 0.76 7.11
N ALA A 251 5.86 -0.39 7.38
CA ALA A 251 6.18 -0.80 8.73
C ALA A 251 7.48 -1.59 8.78
N GLY A 252 8.08 -1.62 9.96
CA GLY A 252 9.31 -2.36 10.22
C GLY A 252 9.79 -2.16 11.65
N HIS A 253 10.93 -2.76 11.97
CA HIS A 253 11.57 -2.64 13.27
C HIS A 253 12.66 -1.58 13.21
N PHE A 254 12.35 -0.32 13.57
CA PHE A 254 13.30 0.79 13.47
C PHE A 254 13.84 1.23 14.82
N SER A 255 13.01 1.19 15.85
CA SER A 255 13.34 1.67 17.18
C SER A 255 13.76 0.55 18.13
N GLN A 256 13.13 -0.63 18.04
CA GLN A 256 13.44 -1.82 18.83
C GLN A 256 13.19 -3.08 18.00
N LEU A 257 13.98 -4.13 18.23
CA LEU A 257 13.90 -5.39 17.48
C LEU A 257 12.54 -6.11 17.61
N MET A 258 11.88 -5.98 18.76
CA MET A 258 10.63 -6.69 19.07
C MET A 258 9.38 -5.83 18.90
N THR A 259 9.53 -4.56 18.51
CA THR A 259 8.41 -3.64 18.36
C THR A 259 8.23 -3.28 16.90
N MET A 260 7.01 -3.43 16.40
CA MET A 260 6.65 -2.99 15.06
C MET A 260 6.42 -1.48 15.09
N ASP A 261 7.17 -0.75 14.28
CA ASP A 261 7.00 0.68 14.09
C ASP A 261 6.30 0.93 12.74
N VAL A 262 5.43 1.93 12.73
CA VAL A 262 4.59 2.31 11.60
C VAL A 262 5.10 3.61 11.01
N VAL A 263 5.23 3.65 9.69
CA VAL A 263 5.71 4.82 8.95
C VAL A 263 4.54 5.44 8.19
N GLY A 264 4.42 6.76 8.23
CA GLY A 264 3.46 7.53 7.46
C GLY A 264 4.10 8.69 6.71
N GLY A 265 3.83 8.78 5.41
CA GLY A 265 4.16 9.95 4.61
C GLY A 265 3.07 11.02 4.70
N ALA A 266 3.50 12.28 4.82
CA ALA A 266 2.67 13.49 4.79
C ALA A 266 3.24 14.44 3.72
N PRO A 267 2.92 14.23 2.43
CA PRO A 267 3.60 14.90 1.31
C PRO A 267 3.39 16.41 1.27
N GLN A 268 2.34 16.93 1.92
CA GLN A 268 2.02 18.36 1.93
C GLN A 268 2.52 19.07 3.21
N ASP A 269 3.11 18.36 4.17
CA ASP A 269 3.57 18.99 5.41
C ASP A 269 4.72 19.97 5.14
N GLY A 270 4.50 21.25 5.48
CA GLY A 270 5.49 22.31 5.34
C GLY A 270 5.88 22.62 3.89
N GLY A 271 5.04 22.24 2.90
CA GLY A 271 5.27 22.52 1.47
C GLY A 271 6.42 21.75 0.82
N VAL A 272 7.10 20.88 1.57
CA VAL A 272 8.18 19.99 1.08
C VAL A 272 7.86 18.51 1.33
N GLY A 273 6.96 18.22 2.26
CA GLY A 273 6.60 16.88 2.69
C GLY A 273 7.46 16.39 3.85
N LYS A 274 6.87 15.50 4.66
CA LYS A 274 7.53 14.84 5.79
C LYS A 274 7.22 13.37 5.84
N VAL A 275 8.10 12.62 6.50
CA VAL A 275 7.89 11.23 6.91
C VAL A 275 7.92 11.17 8.42
N TYR A 276 6.99 10.39 8.99
CA TYR A 276 6.84 10.19 10.41
C TYR A 276 6.95 8.71 10.74
N ILE A 277 7.60 8.39 11.86
CA ILE A 277 7.65 7.03 12.41
C ILE A 277 6.94 7.04 13.76
N PHE A 278 6.04 6.07 13.93
CA PHE A 278 5.21 5.89 15.11
C PHE A 278 5.48 4.52 15.72
N ARG A 279 5.67 4.48 17.04
CA ARG A 279 5.68 3.24 17.79
C ARG A 279 4.25 2.86 18.17
N THR A 280 3.90 1.58 18.02
CA THR A 280 2.65 1.04 18.57
C THR A 280 2.81 0.75 20.06
N ASP A 281 2.08 1.44 20.92
CA ASP A 281 2.02 1.13 22.35
C ASP A 281 0.77 0.29 22.64
N ARG A 282 0.98 -1.01 22.92
CA ARG A 282 -0.09 -1.97 23.21
C ARG A 282 -0.81 -1.67 24.52
N ASN A 283 -0.11 -1.09 25.50
CA ASN A 283 -0.70 -0.82 26.82
C ASN A 283 -1.73 0.31 26.75
N SER A 284 -1.39 1.39 26.03
CA SER A 284 -2.27 2.55 25.87
C SER A 284 -3.16 2.51 24.62
N GLY A 285 -2.98 1.51 23.75
CA GLY A 285 -3.64 1.40 22.45
C GLY A 285 -3.39 2.62 21.56
N SER A 286 -2.19 3.21 21.62
CA SER A 286 -1.89 4.49 20.97
C SER A 286 -0.69 4.39 20.02
N LEU A 287 -0.68 5.26 19.00
CA LEU A 287 0.47 5.48 18.12
C LEU A 287 1.27 6.67 18.65
N ILE A 288 2.52 6.44 19.02
CA ILE A 288 3.40 7.45 19.61
C ILE A 288 4.43 7.86 18.56
N LYS A 289 4.45 9.13 18.17
CA LYS A 289 5.46 9.67 17.24
C LYS A 289 6.84 9.60 17.89
N ILE A 290 7.77 8.89 17.27
CA ILE A 290 9.15 8.75 17.75
C ILE A 290 10.19 9.40 16.84
N PHE A 291 9.84 9.65 15.58
CA PHE A 291 10.74 10.28 14.62
C PHE A 291 9.96 11.06 13.57
N GLN A 292 10.60 12.11 13.05
CA GLN A 292 10.14 12.84 11.87
C GLN A 292 11.33 13.30 11.03
N ALA A 293 11.17 13.27 9.71
CA ALA A 293 12.13 13.84 8.77
C ALA A 293 11.41 14.65 7.69
N SER A 294 11.98 15.79 7.32
CA SER A 294 11.52 16.59 6.18
C SER A 294 12.14 16.09 4.89
N GLY A 295 11.35 16.07 3.82
CA GLY A 295 11.86 15.86 2.47
C GLY A 295 12.88 16.94 2.12
N LYS A 296 13.91 16.55 1.36
CA LYS A 296 14.75 17.52 0.65
C LYS A 296 13.96 17.97 -0.58
N LYS A 297 13.81 19.28 -0.76
CA LYS A 297 13.19 19.85 -1.97
C LYS A 297 14.00 19.34 -3.17
N VAL A 298 13.41 18.49 -4.00
CA VAL A 298 14.08 17.94 -5.19
C VAL A 298 14.12 19.07 -6.22
N SER A 299 15.16 19.90 -6.17
CA SER A 299 15.52 20.85 -7.23
C SER A 299 16.46 20.23 -8.26
N ASN A 300 16.72 18.91 -8.20
CA ASN A 300 17.61 18.23 -9.13
C ASN A 300 17.06 16.84 -9.54
N PRO A 301 16.86 16.52 -10.84
CA PRO A 301 16.21 15.28 -11.29
C PRO A 301 16.99 13.97 -11.02
N GLN A 302 18.22 14.05 -10.50
CA GLN A 302 19.12 12.89 -10.37
C GLN A 302 19.06 12.17 -9.01
N GLU A 303 18.43 12.72 -7.99
CA GLU A 303 18.25 12.05 -6.69
C GLU A 303 16.83 11.46 -6.60
N LYS A 304 16.57 10.39 -7.35
CA LYS A 304 15.40 9.53 -7.10
C LYS A 304 15.72 8.60 -5.93
N ILE A 305 15.23 8.94 -4.73
CA ILE A 305 15.04 7.94 -3.67
C ILE A 305 13.88 7.05 -4.12
N HIS A 306 14.20 5.97 -4.81
CA HIS A 306 13.28 4.88 -5.08
C HIS A 306 13.04 4.13 -3.76
N PHE A 307 11.90 4.38 -3.10
CA PHE A 307 11.31 3.36 -2.24
C PHE A 307 10.72 2.27 -3.13
N THR A 308 11.60 1.44 -3.68
CA THR A 308 11.18 0.17 -4.28
C THR A 308 10.96 -0.79 -3.13
N THR A 309 9.72 -1.17 -2.87
CA THR A 309 9.40 -2.38 -2.11
C THR A 309 9.91 -3.60 -2.90
N MET A 310 11.22 -3.86 -2.83
CA MET A 310 11.75 -5.19 -3.12
C MET A 310 11.47 -6.05 -1.90
N SER A 311 10.44 -6.87 -2.00
CA SER A 311 10.19 -7.96 -1.06
C SER A 311 11.29 -9.00 -1.26
N PHE A 312 12.37 -8.90 -0.49
CA PHE A 312 13.33 -9.99 -0.34
C PHE A 312 12.88 -10.85 0.85
N HIS A 313 12.25 -11.99 0.57
CA HIS A 313 12.25 -13.09 1.54
C HIS A 313 13.50 -13.95 1.27
N ARG A 314 14.19 -14.32 2.37
CA ARG A 314 15.14 -15.43 2.40
C ARG A 314 14.42 -16.76 2.17
#